data_AF-A0A252DSB5-F1
#
_entry.id   AF-A0A252DSB5-F1
#
_cell.length_a   1.000
_cell.length_b   1.000
_cell.length_c   1.000
_cell.angle_alpha   90.00
_cell.angle_beta   90.00
_cell.angle_gamma   90.00
#
_symmetry.space_group_name_H-M   'P 1'
#
loop_
_entity.id
_entity.type
_entity.pdbx_description
1 polymer ?
#
loop_
_entity_poly.entity_id
_entity_poly.type
_entity_poly.pdbx_seq_one_letter_code
_entity_poly.pdbx_strand_id
1 'polypeptide(L)'
;MTLSFYIFISIPTTLFFIHLISAYWNYYEIGINASANLLGLIFFQAPIMFVSFTVSGYIMSKLAQHWRMKKRASIGIGMLGVIITFIIGFIVTSGEFSNYPRPIPHNFLEFLRYYLHLAPKKVEGI
;
A
#
# COMPACT_ATOMS: atom_id res chain seq x y z
N MET A 1 -8.75 -11.14 -20.24
CA MET A 1 -7.66 -11.73 -19.42
C MET A 1 -8.26 -12.52 -18.27
N THR A 2 -7.56 -13.52 -17.76
CA THR A 2 -8.03 -14.32 -16.62
C THR A 2 -7.66 -13.64 -15.30
N LEU A 3 -8.60 -13.67 -14.36
CA LEU A 3 -8.45 -13.20 -12.97
C LEU A 3 -7.14 -13.64 -12.32
N SER A 4 -6.65 -14.83 -12.69
CA SER A 4 -5.40 -15.44 -12.24
C SER A 4 -4.18 -14.52 -12.37
N PHE A 5 -4.06 -13.74 -13.44
CA PHE A 5 -2.91 -12.82 -13.59
C PHE A 5 -2.90 -11.76 -12.48
N TYR A 6 -4.06 -11.18 -12.17
CA TYR A 6 -4.18 -10.16 -11.13
C TYR A 6 -4.01 -10.76 -9.73
N ILE A 7 -4.43 -12.02 -9.53
CA ILE A 7 -4.10 -12.77 -8.30
C ILE A 7 -2.57 -12.86 -8.13
N PHE A 8 -1.84 -13.30 -9.17
CA PHE A 8 -0.39 -13.46 -9.10
C PHE A 8 0.35 -12.16 -8.80
N ILE A 9 -0.10 -11.03 -9.33
CA ILE A 9 0.50 -9.72 -9.05
C ILE A 9 0.09 -9.17 -7.70
N SER A 10 -1.14 -9.44 -7.26
CA SER A 10 -1.63 -8.91 -5.97
C SER A 10 -0.91 -9.54 -4.78
N ILE A 11 -0.41 -10.77 -4.89
CA ILE A 11 0.41 -11.40 -3.82
C ILE A 11 1.64 -10.54 -3.48
N PRO A 12 2.62 -10.31 -4.39
CA PRO A 12 3.78 -9.48 -4.08
C PRO A 12 3.40 -8.04 -3.78
N THR A 13 2.36 -7.47 -4.41
CA THR A 13 1.89 -6.11 -4.09
C THR A 13 1.38 -6.01 -2.66
N THR A 14 0.63 -7.00 -2.16
CA THR A 14 0.18 -7.03 -0.76
C THR A 14 1.33 -7.22 0.21
N LEU A 15 2.29 -8.09 -0.09
CA LEU A 15 3.48 -8.26 0.77
C LEU A 15 4.28 -6.95 0.87
N PHE A 16 4.47 -6.27 -0.26
CA PHE A 16 5.14 -4.97 -0.30
C PHE A 16 4.34 -3.90 0.47
N PHE A 17 3.01 -3.93 0.38
CA PHE A 17 2.13 -3.03 1.12
C PHE A 17 2.30 -3.17 2.64
N ILE A 18 2.24 -4.41 3.14
CA ILE A 18 2.43 -4.73 4.55
C ILE A 18 3.80 -4.23 5.02
N HIS A 19 4.85 -4.51 4.24
CA HIS A 19 6.20 -4.07 4.56
C HIS A 19 6.30 -2.55 4.67
N LEU A 20 5.71 -1.83 3.71
CA LEU A 20 5.74 -0.37 3.68
C LEU A 20 4.98 0.25 4.86
N ILE A 21 3.80 -0.29 5.22
CA ILE A 21 3.05 0.16 6.40
C ILE A 21 3.80 -0.14 7.70
N SER A 22 4.40 -1.32 7.81
CA SER A 22 5.21 -1.68 8.99
C SER A 22 6.41 -0.74 9.14
N ALA A 23 7.11 -0.42 8.05
CA ALA A 23 8.20 0.55 8.03
C ALA A 23 7.71 1.96 8.41
N TYR A 24 6.53 2.35 7.92
CA TYR A 24 5.89 3.63 8.25
C TYR A 24 5.57 3.74 9.75
N TRP A 25 4.96 2.71 10.34
CA TRP A 25 4.67 2.69 11.77
C TRP A 25 5.94 2.69 12.63
N ASN A 26 6.97 1.95 12.22
CA ASN A 26 8.26 1.93 12.91
C ASN A 26 8.97 3.30 12.85
N TYR A 27 8.89 4.00 11.71
CA TYR A 27 9.48 5.33 11.56
C TYR A 27 8.90 6.34 12.58
N TYR A 28 7.58 6.33 12.72
CA TYR A 28 6.85 7.24 13.61
C TYR A 28 6.63 6.70 15.02
N GLU A 29 7.19 5.54 15.35
CA GLU A 29 7.02 4.88 16.65
C GLU A 29 5.53 4.71 17.03
N ILE A 30 4.68 4.47 16.02
CA ILE A 30 3.24 4.29 16.17
C ILE A 30 3.00 2.88 16.74
N GLY A 31 2.96 2.79 18.07
CA GLY A 31 2.50 1.60 18.76
C GLY A 31 3.15 1.39 20.12
N ILE A 32 2.37 1.54 21.18
CA ILE A 32 2.70 0.97 22.50
C ILE A 32 2.70 -0.57 22.43
N ASN A 33 2.14 -1.17 21.36
CA ASN A 33 2.05 -2.62 21.16
C ASN A 33 2.27 -3.03 19.68
N ALA A 34 3.53 -2.97 19.22
CA ALA A 34 3.92 -3.24 17.83
C ALA A 34 3.48 -4.63 17.30
N SER A 35 3.41 -5.63 18.18
CA SER A 35 2.99 -7.00 17.83
C SER A 35 1.49 -7.09 17.52
N ALA A 36 0.63 -6.40 18.28
CA ALA A 36 -0.81 -6.38 18.06
C ALA A 36 -1.17 -5.66 16.75
N ASN A 37 -0.49 -4.55 16.45
CA ASN A 37 -0.67 -3.82 15.20
C ASN A 37 -0.23 -4.65 13.99
N LEU A 38 0.89 -5.39 14.11
CA LEU A 38 1.39 -6.26 13.05
C LEU A 38 0.43 -7.42 12.76
N LEU A 39 -0.12 -8.07 13.79
CA LEU A 39 -1.14 -9.11 13.62
C LEU A 39 -2.41 -8.56 12.98
N GLY A 40 -2.85 -7.37 13.39
CA GLY A 40 -3.97 -6.65 12.76
C GLY A 40 -3.74 -6.42 11.26
N LEU A 41 -2.54 -5.96 10.91
CA LEU A 41 -2.13 -5.72 9.53
C LEU A 41 -2.14 -7.01 8.69
N ILE A 42 -1.65 -8.13 9.23
CA ILE A 42 -1.54 -9.40 8.50
C ILE A 42 -2.90 -10.10 8.36
N PHE A 43 -3.71 -10.14 9.41
CA PHE A 43 -4.95 -10.93 9.41
C PHE A 43 -6.17 -10.18 8.92
N PHE A 44 -6.18 -8.84 8.97
CA PHE A 44 -7.33 -8.04 8.54
C PHE A 44 -7.01 -7.18 7.33
N GLN A 45 -5.99 -6.32 7.42
CA GLN A 45 -5.70 -5.37 6.35
C GLN A 45 -5.19 -6.06 5.09
N ALA A 46 -4.25 -7.01 5.22
CA ALA A 46 -3.63 -7.67 4.08
C ALA A 46 -4.61 -8.46 3.20
N PRO A 47 -5.55 -9.27 3.72
CA PRO A 47 -6.58 -9.91 2.92
C PRO A 47 -7.46 -8.90 2.17
N ILE A 48 -7.87 -7.81 2.84
CA ILE A 48 -8.70 -6.76 2.23
C ILE A 48 -7.94 -6.10 1.07
N MET A 49 -6.66 -5.77 1.29
CA MET A 49 -5.82 -5.16 0.26
C MET A 49 -5.55 -6.10 -0.90
N PHE A 50 -5.30 -7.39 -0.62
CA PHE A 50 -5.13 -8.41 -1.66
C PHE A 50 -6.35 -8.52 -2.59
N VAL A 51 -7.54 -8.59 -2.01
CA VAL A 51 -8.79 -8.59 -2.77
C VAL A 51 -8.94 -7.29 -3.55
N SER A 52 -8.69 -6.15 -2.90
CA SER A 52 -8.81 -4.82 -3.52
C SER A 52 -7.90 -4.65 -4.73
N PHE A 53 -6.62 -5.07 -4.64
CA PHE A 53 -5.67 -5.05 -5.75
C PHE A 53 -6.11 -5.98 -6.88
N THR A 54 -6.55 -7.19 -6.55
CA THR A 54 -6.98 -8.16 -7.55
C THR A 54 -8.19 -7.65 -8.32
N VAL A 55 -9.19 -7.14 -7.59
CA VAL A 55 -10.45 -6.64 -8.15
C VAL A 55 -10.23 -5.37 -8.96
N SER A 56 -9.45 -4.41 -8.45
CA SER A 56 -9.22 -3.14 -9.16
C SER A 56 -8.49 -3.36 -10.48
N GLY A 57 -7.44 -4.19 -10.47
CA GLY A 57 -6.70 -4.54 -11.69
C GLY A 57 -7.57 -5.28 -12.70
N TYR A 58 -8.39 -6.23 -12.24
CA TYR A 58 -9.29 -6.98 -13.10
C TYR A 58 -10.38 -6.10 -13.72
N ILE A 59 -11.06 -5.27 -12.91
CA ILE A 59 -12.12 -4.37 -13.38
C ILE A 59 -11.57 -3.37 -14.38
N MET A 60 -10.44 -2.72 -14.09
CA MET A 60 -9.85 -1.73 -14.99
C MET A 60 -9.39 -2.36 -16.31
N SER A 61 -8.85 -3.57 -16.28
CA SER A 61 -8.51 -4.31 -17.51
C SER A 61 -9.75 -4.66 -18.33
N LYS A 62 -10.84 -5.06 -17.68
CA LYS A 62 -12.11 -5.40 -18.34
C LYS A 62 -12.77 -4.17 -18.95
N LEU A 63 -12.77 -3.04 -18.24
CA LEU A 63 -13.24 -1.76 -18.76
C LEU A 63 -12.44 -1.34 -20.01
N ALA A 64 -11.11 -1.44 -19.96
CA ALA A 64 -10.26 -1.16 -21.12
C ALA A 64 -10.54 -2.08 -22.32
N GLN A 65 -10.77 -3.38 -22.08
CA GLN A 65 -11.18 -4.32 -23.14
C GLN A 65 -12.55 -3.98 -23.73
N HIS A 66 -13.51 -3.56 -22.89
CA HIS A 66 -14.82 -3.12 -23.33
C HIS A 66 -14.71 -1.92 -24.28
N TRP A 67 -13.74 -1.04 -24.04
CA TRP A 67 -13.43 0.11 -24.89
C TRP A 67 -12.59 -0.24 -26.13
N ARG A 68 -12.58 -1.52 -26.52
CA ARG A 68 -11.88 -2.07 -27.70
C ARG A 68 -10.36 -1.84 -27.70
N MET A 69 -9.76 -1.61 -26.53
CA MET A 69 -8.30 -1.51 -26.44
C MET A 69 -7.64 -2.87 -26.75
N LYS A 70 -6.47 -2.82 -27.40
CA LYS A 70 -5.65 -4.03 -27.62
C LYS A 70 -5.38 -4.72 -26.29
N LYS A 71 -5.39 -6.07 -26.31
CA LYS A 71 -5.19 -6.90 -25.11
C LYS A 71 -4.01 -6.44 -24.25
N ARG A 72 -2.84 -6.19 -24.85
CA ARG A 72 -1.63 -5.70 -24.16
C ARG A 72 -1.84 -4.36 -23.45
N ALA A 73 -2.50 -3.41 -24.11
CA ALA A 73 -2.80 -2.10 -23.51
C ALA A 73 -3.79 -2.23 -22.34
N SER A 74 -4.78 -3.12 -22.43
CA SER A 74 -5.70 -3.39 -21.31
C SER A 74 -5.00 -4.00 -20.09
N ILE A 75 -3.89 -4.71 -20.27
CA ILE A 75 -3.07 -5.21 -19.15
C ILE A 75 -2.47 -4.02 -18.41
N GLY A 76 -1.88 -3.09 -19.17
CA GLY A 76 -1.31 -1.85 -18.63
C GLY A 76 -2.32 -1.04 -17.83
N ILE A 77 -3.55 -0.90 -18.33
CA ILE A 77 -4.63 -0.22 -17.60
C ILE A 77 -4.98 -0.96 -16.29
N GLY A 78 -5.03 -2.29 -16.31
CA GLY A 78 -5.22 -3.06 -15.07
C GLY A 78 -4.06 -2.90 -14.08
N MET A 79 -2.81 -2.87 -14.56
CA MET A 79 -1.64 -2.60 -13.71
C MET A 79 -1.71 -1.21 -13.08
N LEU A 80 -2.13 -0.20 -13.84
CA LEU A 80 -2.38 1.14 -13.30
C LEU A 80 -3.44 1.12 -12.20
N GLY A 81 -4.49 0.31 -12.35
CA GLY A 81 -5.48 0.10 -11.30
C GLY A 81 -4.91 -0.45 -10.01
N VAL A 82 -4.08 -1.48 -10.09
CA VAL A 82 -3.37 -2.02 -8.92
C VAL A 82 -2.51 -0.95 -8.25
N ILE A 83 -1.74 -0.19 -9.03
CA ILE A 83 -0.84 0.88 -8.52
C ILE A 83 -1.64 1.99 -7.83
N ILE A 84 -2.74 2.46 -8.45
CA ILE A 84 -3.58 3.51 -7.88
C ILE A 84 -4.20 3.03 -6.57
N THR A 85 -4.75 1.82 -6.54
CA THR A 85 -5.30 1.23 -5.31
C THR A 85 -4.24 1.07 -4.23
N PHE A 86 -3.01 0.71 -4.60
CA PHE A 86 -1.88 0.64 -3.67
C PHE A 86 -1.60 2.00 -3.02
N ILE A 87 -1.47 3.04 -3.83
CA ILE A 87 -1.18 4.41 -3.36
C ILE A 87 -2.29 4.89 -2.42
N ILE A 88 -3.56 4.76 -2.84
CA ILE A 88 -4.72 5.17 -2.04
C ILE A 88 -4.78 4.39 -0.74
N GLY A 89 -4.68 3.06 -0.81
CA GLY A 89 -4.70 2.20 0.38
C GLY A 89 -3.60 2.55 1.38
N PHE A 90 -2.42 2.93 0.88
CA PHE A 90 -1.28 3.27 1.73
C PHE A 90 -1.51 4.61 2.43
N ILE A 91 -2.02 5.62 1.72
CA ILE A 91 -2.38 6.93 2.29
C ILE A 91 -3.49 6.78 3.34
N VAL A 92 -4.55 6.02 3.04
CA VAL A 92 -5.67 5.81 3.98
C VAL A 92 -5.19 5.08 5.23
N THR A 93 -4.50 3.94 5.07
CA THR A 93 -4.05 3.13 6.20
C THR A 93 -3.01 3.87 7.05
N SER A 94 -2.11 4.67 6.45
CA SER A 94 -1.19 5.50 7.23
C SER A 94 -1.88 6.66 7.95
N GLY A 95 -2.92 7.23 7.33
CA GLY A 95 -3.75 8.31 7.88
C GLY A 95 -4.64 7.90 9.05
N GLU A 96 -5.14 6.66 9.10
CA GLU A 96 -5.97 6.17 10.20
C GLU A 96 -5.27 6.25 11.57
N PHE A 97 -3.94 6.18 11.59
CA PHE A 97 -3.15 6.29 12.81
C PHE A 97 -2.73 7.73 13.12
N SER A 98 -3.17 8.74 12.34
CA SER A 98 -2.86 10.18 12.50
C SER A 98 -2.93 10.65 13.96
N ASN A 99 -3.93 10.18 14.71
CA ASN A 99 -4.21 10.59 16.08
C ASN A 99 -3.43 9.81 17.17
N TYR A 100 -2.60 8.82 16.83
CA TYR A 100 -1.76 8.15 17.82
C TYR A 100 -0.69 9.12 18.37
N PRO A 101 -0.37 9.08 19.67
CA PRO A 101 0.71 9.87 20.25
C PRO A 101 2.05 9.46 19.63
N ARG A 102 2.86 10.44 19.23
CA ARG A 102 4.14 10.23 18.54
C ARG A 102 5.14 11.32 18.93
N PRO A 103 6.45 11.05 18.80
CA PRO A 103 7.47 12.08 18.95
C PRO A 103 7.44 13.09 17.81
N ILE A 104 7.25 12.64 16.56
CA ILE A 104 7.45 13.47 15.35
C ILE A 104 6.11 13.76 14.65
N PRO A 105 5.87 14.99 14.14
CA PRO A 105 4.66 15.33 13.38
C PRO A 105 4.53 14.50 12.09
N HIS A 106 3.29 14.21 11.72
CA HIS A 106 2.97 13.38 10.56
C HIS A 106 3.37 14.07 9.25
N ASN A 107 4.30 13.49 8.49
CA ASN A 107 4.67 13.97 7.17
C ASN A 107 5.00 12.81 6.22
N PHE A 108 4.02 12.45 5.40
CA PHE A 108 4.13 11.35 4.44
C PHE A 108 5.34 11.48 3.50
N LEU A 109 5.64 12.70 3.03
CA LEU A 109 6.78 12.95 2.14
C LEU A 109 8.11 12.75 2.86
N GLU A 110 8.17 13.07 4.14
CA GLU A 110 9.36 12.87 4.96
C GLU A 110 9.64 11.38 5.15
N PHE A 111 8.61 10.59 5.47
CA PHE A 111 8.74 9.13 5.51
C PHE A 111 9.22 8.56 4.17
N LEU A 112 8.64 9.01 3.04
CA LEU A 112 9.07 8.51 1.73
C LEU A 112 10.54 8.87 1.44
N ARG A 113 10.98 10.07 1.80
CA ARG A 113 12.41 10.46 1.67
C ARG A 113 13.30 9.57 2.53
N TYR A 114 12.90 9.30 3.76
CA TYR A 114 13.62 8.36 4.63
C TYR A 114 13.67 6.95 4.05
N TYR A 115 12.53 6.40 3.64
CA TYR A 115 12.42 5.05 3.09
C TYR A 115 13.26 4.86 1.82
N LEU A 116 13.35 5.91 0.99
CA LEU A 116 14.19 5.94 -0.21
C LEU A 116 15.66 6.28 0.09
N HIS A 117 16.06 6.37 1.36
CA HIS A 117 17.42 6.74 1.79
C HIS A 117 17.88 8.11 1.27
N LEU A 118 16.94 9.01 1.00
CA LEU A 118 17.18 10.39 0.55
C LEU A 118 17.32 11.37 1.73
N ALA A 119 16.92 10.96 2.93
CA ALA A 119 17.06 11.74 4.17
C ALA A 119 17.29 10.80 5.36
N PRO A 120 18.10 11.19 6.36
CA PRO A 120 18.25 10.41 7.59
C PRO A 120 16.95 10.41 8.40
N LYS A 121 16.76 9.38 9.25
CA LYS A 121 15.67 9.36 10.24
C LYS A 121 15.85 10.59 11.14
N LYS A 122 14.80 11.41 11.27
CA LYS A 122 14.83 12.52 12.22
C LYS A 122 14.90 11.93 13.63
N VAL A 123 15.97 12.23 14.36
CA VAL A 123 16.12 11.90 15.78
C VAL A 123 15.74 13.16 16.54
N GLU A 124 14.67 13.13 17.33
CA GLU A 124 14.41 14.22 18.26
C GLU A 124 15.34 14.09 19.46
N GLY A 125 16.22 15.08 19.63
CA GLY A 125 17.26 15.08 20.65
C GLY A 125 18.42 16.05 20.39
N ILE A 126 18.13 17.29 19.95
CA ILE A 126 18.75 18.56 20.40
C ILE A 126 17.66 19.63 20.33
#